data_AF-A0A928KT56-F1
#
_entry.id   AF-A0A928KT56-F1
#
_cell.length_a   1.000
_cell.length_b   1.000
_cell.length_c   1.000
_cell.angle_alpha   90.00
_cell.angle_beta   90.00
_cell.angle_gamma   90.00
#
_symmetry.space_group_name_H-M   'P 1'
#
loop_
_entity.id
_entity.type
_entity.pdbx_description
1 polymer ?
#
loop_
_entity_poly.entity_id
_entity_poly.type
_entity_poly.pdbx_seq_one_letter_code
_entity_poly.pdbx_strand_id
1 'polypeptide(L)'
;MKEYRTDKNGIIKPVYTNSKKASRQKKNKIMATVIIALVIILGAIIGTAVYKNSHPAKETDVIVTIPETTSETAPATEAPAEAETETEVQTTAPETTTKANTETTTQKPVNTEDYSATMYPTTNSLNVRSAPDANSRKLGQVNTSTELKVTGKCDNGWYRIEYNGNEGYVSGKYISAQKASETAAPQNNIKSSAPYYIKVNRTQNLVIVYSKDESGEYTKPVRAMVCSVGLNGKTETGNFKIGASQDGKPEKSRWRQLSGGVYGQYITRFNGSILFHSVPYYTQNPGDLEYNEYNKLGQAASLGCVRLAVKDAKWIYDNCPTGTPVTVYDSSAPEPLAKPTPIRIDTNDSRKGWDPTDPDPNNPWKQ
;
A
#
# COMPACT_ATOMS: atom_id res chain seq x y z
N MET A 1 9.97 -45.08 1.54
CA MET A 1 11.06 -45.33 0.58
C MET A 1 10.67 -44.77 -0.79
N LYS A 2 11.62 -44.46 -1.67
CA LYS A 2 11.32 -44.14 -3.08
C LYS A 2 11.43 -45.44 -3.87
N GLU A 3 10.34 -45.90 -4.47
CA GLU A 3 10.39 -47.00 -5.43
C GLU A 3 10.73 -46.47 -6.82
N TYR A 4 11.57 -47.21 -7.52
CA TYR A 4 11.99 -46.94 -8.88
C TYR A 4 11.51 -48.07 -9.77
N ARG A 5 11.01 -47.73 -10.96
CA ARG A 5 10.64 -48.71 -11.99
C ARG A 5 11.25 -48.30 -13.33
N THR A 6 11.72 -49.29 -14.06
CA THR A 6 12.24 -49.16 -15.41
C THR A 6 11.07 -49.18 -16.39
N ASP A 7 10.99 -48.20 -17.28
CA ASP A 7 10.00 -48.23 -18.37
C ASP A 7 10.44 -49.14 -19.53
N LYS A 8 9.52 -49.36 -20.48
CA LYS A 8 9.72 -50.24 -21.64
C LYS A 8 10.87 -49.84 -22.58
N ASN A 9 11.49 -48.68 -22.37
CA ASN A 9 12.65 -48.20 -23.12
C ASN A 9 13.95 -48.26 -22.29
N GLY A 10 13.94 -48.93 -21.13
CA GLY A 10 15.10 -49.08 -20.25
C GLY A 10 15.34 -47.90 -19.30
N ILE A 11 14.47 -46.89 -19.26
CA ILE A 11 14.70 -45.68 -18.45
C ILE A 11 14.09 -45.84 -17.05
N ILE A 12 14.93 -45.74 -16.02
CA ILE A 12 14.52 -45.81 -14.61
C ILE A 12 13.90 -44.48 -14.17
N LYS A 13 12.66 -44.49 -13.70
CA LYS A 13 11.94 -43.30 -13.20
C LYS A 13 11.38 -43.52 -11.78
N PRO A 14 11.39 -42.48 -10.91
CA PRO A 14 10.81 -42.57 -9.57
C PRO A 14 9.28 -42.58 -9.64
N VAL A 15 8.64 -43.54 -8.96
CA VAL A 15 7.19 -43.64 -8.90
C VAL A 15 6.67 -42.98 -7.63
N TYR A 16 5.81 -41.96 -7.77
CA TYR A 16 5.21 -41.25 -6.65
C TYR A 16 3.81 -41.79 -6.33
N THR A 17 3.69 -42.61 -5.28
CA THR A 17 2.40 -43.09 -4.78
C THR A 17 1.60 -41.96 -4.10
N ASN A 18 0.38 -41.72 -4.59
CA ASN A 18 -0.36 -40.47 -4.38
C ASN A 18 -1.43 -40.55 -3.27
N SER A 19 -1.04 -40.90 -2.03
CA SER A 19 -2.00 -41.06 -0.92
C SER A 19 -2.44 -39.74 -0.25
N LYS A 20 -1.68 -38.64 -0.41
CA LYS A 20 -1.95 -37.36 0.30
C LYS A 20 -2.93 -36.40 -0.41
N LYS A 21 -3.30 -36.61 -1.68
CA LYS A 21 -4.27 -35.72 -2.37
C LYS A 21 -5.72 -35.92 -1.91
N ALA A 22 -6.15 -37.17 -1.67
CA ALA A 22 -7.54 -37.49 -1.36
C ALA A 22 -8.04 -36.86 -0.03
N SER A 23 -7.23 -36.92 1.04
CA SER A 23 -7.61 -36.35 2.34
C SER A 23 -7.67 -34.81 2.33
N ARG A 24 -6.81 -34.15 1.55
CA ARG A 24 -6.78 -32.69 1.38
C ARG A 24 -8.00 -32.20 0.59
N GLN A 25 -8.36 -32.90 -0.49
CA GLN A 25 -9.53 -32.57 -1.29
C GLN A 25 -10.86 -32.71 -0.51
N LYS A 26 -10.97 -33.71 0.38
CA LYS A 26 -12.15 -33.90 1.23
C LYS A 26 -12.29 -32.78 2.29
N LYS A 27 -11.17 -32.35 2.91
CA LYS A 27 -11.17 -31.20 3.86
C LYS A 27 -11.53 -29.87 3.19
N ASN A 28 -11.00 -29.61 1.99
CA ASN A 28 -11.28 -28.37 1.27
C ASN A 28 -12.76 -28.23 0.86
N LYS A 29 -13.44 -29.33 0.49
CA LYS A 29 -14.88 -29.31 0.18
C LYS A 29 -15.73 -28.94 1.40
N ILE A 30 -15.41 -29.48 2.58
CA ILE A 30 -16.15 -29.20 3.82
C ILE A 30 -16.01 -27.73 4.25
N MET A 31 -14.79 -27.17 4.19
CA MET A 31 -14.57 -25.74 4.48
C MET A 31 -15.32 -24.81 3.51
N ALA A 32 -15.34 -25.13 2.21
CA ALA A 32 -16.06 -24.32 1.22
C ALA A 32 -17.57 -24.26 1.49
N THR A 33 -18.20 -25.39 1.86
CA THR A 33 -19.63 -25.42 2.19
C THR A 33 -20.00 -24.62 3.45
N VAL A 34 -19.14 -24.60 4.47
CA VAL A 34 -19.38 -23.83 5.71
C VAL A 34 -19.30 -22.32 5.45
N ILE A 35 -18.35 -21.88 4.62
CA ILE A 35 -18.20 -20.46 4.27
C ILE A 35 -19.41 -19.96 3.45
N ILE A 36 -19.89 -20.74 2.49
CA ILE A 36 -21.08 -20.38 1.68
C ILE A 36 -22.32 -20.24 2.57
N ALA A 37 -22.53 -21.14 3.53
CA ALA A 37 -23.65 -21.05 4.47
C ALA A 37 -23.60 -19.77 5.34
N LEU A 38 -22.42 -19.41 5.85
CA LEU A 38 -22.23 -18.18 6.65
C LEU A 38 -22.46 -16.90 5.84
N VAL A 39 -22.06 -16.86 4.56
CA VAL A 39 -22.29 -15.72 3.66
C VAL A 39 -23.78 -15.54 3.35
N ILE A 40 -24.53 -16.64 3.16
CA ILE A 40 -25.99 -16.57 2.94
C ILE A 40 -26.71 -16.04 4.20
N ILE A 41 -26.30 -16.49 5.39
CA ILE A 41 -26.88 -16.03 6.66
C ILE A 41 -26.61 -14.52 6.89
N LEU A 42 -25.37 -14.04 6.67
CA LEU A 42 -25.08 -12.61 6.76
C LEU A 42 -25.85 -11.79 5.70
N GLY A 43 -25.99 -12.31 4.48
CA GLY A 43 -26.75 -11.67 3.42
C GLY A 43 -28.22 -11.44 3.78
N ALA A 44 -28.86 -12.41 4.44
CA ALA A 44 -30.23 -12.28 4.93
C ALA A 44 -30.37 -11.22 6.03
N ILE A 45 -29.42 -11.18 6.98
CA ILE A 45 -29.41 -10.18 8.07
C ILE A 45 -29.26 -8.77 7.50
N ILE A 46 -28.32 -8.55 6.57
CA ILE A 46 -28.10 -7.23 5.96
C ILE A 46 -29.29 -6.84 5.06
N GLY A 47 -29.87 -7.78 4.31
CA GLY A 47 -31.04 -7.55 3.46
C GLY A 47 -32.26 -7.05 4.24
N THR A 48 -32.56 -7.64 5.40
CA THR A 48 -33.68 -7.20 6.25
C THR A 48 -33.46 -5.82 6.87
N ALA A 49 -32.22 -5.47 7.23
CA ALA A 49 -31.87 -4.15 7.74
C ALA A 49 -32.02 -3.04 6.68
N VAL A 50 -31.60 -3.31 5.43
CA VAL A 50 -31.76 -2.36 4.32
C VAL A 50 -33.23 -2.21 3.91
N TYR A 51 -33.98 -3.31 3.82
CA TYR A 51 -35.40 -3.29 3.40
C TYR A 51 -36.28 -2.40 4.32
N LYS A 52 -36.05 -2.46 5.64
CA LYS A 52 -36.75 -1.63 6.64
C LYS A 52 -36.42 -0.14 6.52
N ASN A 53 -35.25 0.22 6.01
CA ASN A 53 -34.78 1.61 5.94
C ASN A 53 -35.17 2.31 4.63
N SER A 54 -35.78 1.59 3.68
CA SER A 54 -36.16 2.11 2.34
C SER A 54 -37.66 2.22 2.10
N HIS A 55 -38.51 1.77 3.04
CA HIS A 55 -39.97 1.77 2.90
C HIS A 55 -40.67 2.23 4.20
N PRO A 56 -40.77 3.55 4.48
CA PRO A 56 -41.75 4.04 5.44
C PRO A 56 -43.17 3.74 4.93
N ALA A 57 -44.09 3.40 5.84
CA ALA A 57 -45.47 3.10 5.49
C ALA A 57 -46.18 4.35 4.95
N LYS A 58 -47.06 4.17 3.96
CA LYS A 58 -47.95 5.25 3.50
C LYS A 58 -49.06 5.48 4.51
N GLU A 59 -49.22 6.73 4.92
CA GLU A 59 -50.36 7.22 5.67
C GLU A 59 -51.59 7.31 4.73
N THR A 60 -52.77 6.98 5.24
CA THR A 60 -54.03 7.02 4.47
C THR A 60 -55.07 7.83 5.23
N ASP A 61 -55.59 8.87 4.59
CA ASP A 61 -56.63 9.75 5.13
C ASP A 61 -57.91 8.98 5.49
N VAL A 62 -58.48 9.28 6.66
CA VAL A 62 -59.82 8.82 7.06
C VAL A 62 -60.67 10.02 7.49
N ILE A 63 -61.94 9.96 7.11
CA ILE A 63 -62.84 11.11 6.96
C ILE A 63 -63.49 11.51 8.30
N VAL A 64 -63.71 12.82 8.46
CA VAL A 64 -64.34 13.47 9.62
C VAL A 64 -65.86 13.20 9.70
N THR A 65 -66.39 12.98 10.91
CA THR A 65 -67.73 13.47 11.31
C THR A 65 -67.81 13.70 12.83
N ILE A 66 -68.71 14.59 13.25
CA ILE A 66 -68.76 15.38 14.51
C ILE A 66 -70.15 15.23 15.18
N PRO A 67 -70.54 15.90 16.30
CA PRO A 67 -69.80 16.66 17.33
C PRO A 67 -70.10 16.16 18.78
N GLU A 68 -69.45 16.62 19.86
CA GLU A 68 -69.75 17.80 20.71
C GLU A 68 -68.87 17.69 22.00
N THR A 69 -68.59 18.70 22.86
CA THR A 69 -68.78 20.17 22.86
C THR A 69 -67.79 20.82 23.88
N THR A 70 -67.81 22.15 24.01
CA THR A 70 -66.83 23.08 24.63
C THR A 70 -66.81 23.24 26.16
N SER A 71 -65.63 23.54 26.73
CA SER A 71 -65.35 24.79 27.49
C SER A 71 -63.84 24.93 27.83
N GLU A 72 -63.19 25.95 27.27
CA GLU A 72 -62.30 26.98 27.87
C GLU A 72 -61.32 26.67 29.06
N THR A 73 -60.14 27.29 29.22
CA THR A 73 -59.46 28.47 28.58
C THR A 73 -57.92 28.27 28.54
N ALA A 74 -57.20 29.07 27.72
CA ALA A 74 -55.72 29.11 27.59
C ALA A 74 -55.09 30.26 28.44
N PRO A 75 -53.89 30.89 28.18
CA PRO A 75 -52.72 30.55 27.34
C PRO A 75 -51.31 30.86 27.97
N ALA A 76 -50.22 30.56 27.22
CA ALA A 76 -48.90 31.26 27.13
C ALA A 76 -48.01 31.45 28.40
N THR A 77 -46.66 31.57 28.37
CA THR A 77 -45.81 32.46 27.53
C THR A 77 -44.33 31.97 27.47
N GLU A 78 -43.50 32.63 26.64
CA GLU A 78 -42.19 32.23 26.09
C GLU A 78 -40.91 32.45 26.95
N ALA A 79 -39.89 31.59 26.69
CA ALA A 79 -38.45 31.92 26.47
C ALA A 79 -37.59 32.59 27.59
N PRO A 80 -36.26 32.80 27.41
CA PRO A 80 -35.23 31.77 27.20
C PRO A 80 -33.90 31.99 28.02
N ALA A 81 -32.89 31.14 27.74
CA ALA A 81 -31.43 31.38 27.80
C ALA A 81 -30.60 31.08 29.08
N GLU A 82 -29.42 30.50 28.81
CA GLU A 82 -28.07 30.59 29.44
C GLU A 82 -27.94 30.68 30.98
N ALA A 83 -27.40 29.69 31.71
CA ALA A 83 -26.01 29.16 31.75
C ALA A 83 -25.04 29.94 32.67
N GLU A 84 -24.54 29.30 33.74
CA GLU A 84 -23.12 29.27 34.15
C GLU A 84 -22.85 28.35 35.38
N THR A 85 -21.57 28.20 35.73
CA THR A 85 -20.92 27.14 36.55
C THR A 85 -20.87 27.35 38.08
N GLU A 86 -20.76 26.26 38.88
CA GLU A 86 -19.57 25.98 39.73
C GLU A 86 -19.52 24.59 40.45
N THR A 87 -18.27 24.17 40.67
CA THR A 87 -17.52 23.03 41.28
C THR A 87 -18.05 22.01 42.33
N GLU A 88 -17.69 20.72 42.08
CA GLU A 88 -17.44 19.53 42.97
C GLU A 88 -18.56 19.00 43.95
N VAL A 89 -18.48 17.84 44.65
CA VAL A 89 -17.37 16.92 45.08
C VAL A 89 -17.63 15.41 44.78
N GLN A 90 -16.57 14.60 44.81
CA GLN A 90 -16.46 13.11 44.68
C GLN A 90 -17.52 12.17 45.33
N THR A 91 -17.72 11.00 44.71
CA THR A 91 -17.71 9.68 45.41
C THR A 91 -17.19 8.55 44.48
N THR A 92 -16.73 7.42 45.03
CA THR A 92 -15.74 6.51 44.42
C THR A 92 -16.24 5.11 44.01
N ALA A 93 -15.46 4.46 43.11
CA ALA A 93 -15.18 3.00 42.95
C ALA A 93 -15.51 2.38 41.56
N PRO A 94 -14.84 1.29 41.12
CA PRO A 94 -13.46 0.84 41.42
C PRO A 94 -12.58 0.65 40.17
N GLU A 95 -11.25 0.64 40.34
CA GLU A 95 -10.29 0.44 39.26
C GLU A 95 -10.14 -1.04 38.83
N THR A 96 -10.02 -1.30 37.52
CA THR A 96 -9.55 -2.60 37.01
C THR A 96 -8.15 -2.45 36.41
N THR A 97 -7.16 -3.01 37.09
CA THR A 97 -5.73 -2.84 36.77
C THR A 97 -5.31 -3.66 35.54
N THR A 98 -5.15 -3.02 34.38
CA THR A 98 -4.45 -3.65 33.24
C THR A 98 -2.97 -3.30 33.32
N LYS A 99 -2.15 -4.27 33.75
CA LYS A 99 -0.69 -4.09 33.84
C LYS A 99 -0.08 -3.94 32.44
N ALA A 100 0.50 -2.78 32.16
CA ALA A 100 1.37 -2.59 31.00
C ALA A 100 2.64 -3.43 31.19
N ASN A 101 2.82 -4.48 30.39
CA ASN A 101 4.06 -5.25 30.38
C ASN A 101 5.13 -4.52 29.56
N THR A 102 5.74 -3.50 30.16
CA THR A 102 6.92 -2.84 29.60
C THR A 102 8.13 -3.74 29.81
N GLU A 103 8.47 -4.54 28.80
CA GLU A 103 9.73 -5.28 28.78
C GLU A 103 10.92 -4.31 28.59
N THR A 104 11.34 -3.71 29.70
CA THR A 104 12.58 -2.95 29.80
C THR A 104 13.75 -3.91 29.62
N THR A 105 14.15 -4.14 28.36
CA THR A 105 15.43 -4.79 28.05
C THR A 105 16.55 -3.91 28.58
N THR A 106 17.27 -4.39 29.59
CA THR A 106 18.35 -3.64 30.26
C THR A 106 19.51 -3.43 29.29
N GLN A 107 19.54 -2.28 28.62
CA GLN A 107 20.68 -1.86 27.81
C GLN A 107 21.74 -1.20 28.68
N LYS A 108 23.02 -1.49 28.39
CA LYS A 108 24.18 -0.79 28.94
C LYS A 108 24.00 0.73 28.69
N PRO A 109 24.30 1.61 29.66
CA PRO A 109 24.26 3.05 29.41
C PRO A 109 25.23 3.40 28.28
N VAL A 110 24.67 3.96 27.21
CA VAL A 110 25.41 4.47 26.04
C VAL A 110 26.04 5.80 26.46
N ASN A 111 27.37 5.85 26.54
CA ASN A 111 28.04 7.09 26.90
C ASN A 111 27.84 8.10 25.76
N THR A 112 27.42 9.32 26.11
CA THR A 112 27.21 10.41 25.14
C THR A 112 28.09 11.58 25.53
N GLU A 113 29.08 11.87 24.71
CA GLU A 113 29.97 13.01 24.86
C GLU A 113 29.34 14.24 24.19
N ASP A 114 29.44 15.40 24.84
CA ASP A 114 28.98 16.66 24.26
C ASP A 114 29.81 17.02 23.02
N TYR A 115 29.12 17.29 21.91
CA TYR A 115 29.77 17.53 20.62
C TYR A 115 28.87 18.41 19.76
N SER A 116 29.32 19.62 19.44
CA SER A 116 28.59 20.56 18.60
C SER A 116 29.07 20.52 17.16
N ALA A 117 28.16 20.28 16.21
CA ALA A 117 28.44 20.39 14.78
C ALA A 117 27.16 20.60 13.97
N THR A 118 27.30 21.18 12.78
CA THR A 118 26.28 21.13 11.74
C THR A 118 26.55 19.95 10.81
N MET A 119 25.56 19.08 10.61
CA MET A 119 25.65 17.93 9.71
C MET A 119 24.37 17.77 8.88
N TYR A 120 24.46 17.03 7.78
CA TYR A 120 23.37 16.83 6.82
C TYR A 120 23.11 15.33 6.61
N PRO A 121 21.85 14.88 6.50
CA PRO A 121 21.56 13.51 6.14
C PRO A 121 22.13 13.15 4.77
N THR A 122 22.70 11.96 4.63
CA THR A 122 23.10 11.37 3.35
C THR A 122 21.94 10.62 2.67
N THR A 123 20.75 10.62 3.28
CA THR A 123 19.53 9.99 2.78
C THR A 123 18.31 10.89 2.99
N ASN A 124 17.30 10.77 2.13
CA ASN A 124 16.08 11.60 2.18
C ASN A 124 15.05 11.19 3.25
N SER A 125 15.33 10.18 4.07
CA SER A 125 14.39 9.64 5.06
C SER A 125 15.14 9.04 6.26
N LEU A 126 16.09 9.80 6.80
CA LEU A 126 16.80 9.42 8.02
C LEU A 126 15.84 9.52 9.20
N ASN A 127 15.63 8.41 9.93
CA ASN A 127 14.74 8.38 11.09
C ASN A 127 15.42 9.06 12.30
N VAL A 128 14.72 10.00 12.91
CA VAL A 128 15.05 10.55 14.23
C VAL A 128 14.36 9.72 15.30
N ARG A 129 15.05 9.42 16.41
CA ARG A 129 14.58 8.48 17.44
C ARG A 129 14.76 9.00 18.85
N SER A 130 14.05 8.39 19.80
CA SER A 130 14.01 8.81 21.22
C SER A 130 15.20 8.32 22.05
N ALA A 131 16.08 7.50 21.50
CA ALA A 131 17.29 6.98 22.12
C ALA A 131 18.27 6.52 21.01
N PRO A 132 19.58 6.40 21.29
CA PRO A 132 20.61 5.97 20.33
C PRO A 132 20.54 4.46 20.00
N ASP A 133 19.40 4.00 19.51
CA ASP A 133 19.10 2.60 19.18
C ASP A 133 18.17 2.53 17.95
N ALA A 134 18.42 1.60 17.04
CA ALA A 134 17.58 1.34 15.87
C ALA A 134 16.19 0.76 16.21
N ASN A 135 15.96 0.35 17.46
CA ASN A 135 14.68 -0.19 17.95
C ASN A 135 13.86 0.82 18.77
N SER A 136 14.46 1.92 19.22
CA SER A 136 13.78 2.95 20.02
C SER A 136 12.70 3.69 19.23
N ARG A 137 11.77 4.35 19.94
CA ARG A 137 10.62 5.04 19.35
C ARG A 137 11.07 6.06 18.32
N LYS A 138 10.49 6.00 17.12
CA LYS A 138 10.71 7.01 16.08
C LYS A 138 10.00 8.31 16.48
N LEU A 139 10.73 9.41 16.47
CA LEU A 139 10.22 10.76 16.69
C LEU A 139 9.84 11.45 15.37
N GLY A 140 10.50 11.10 14.27
CA GLY A 140 10.22 11.66 12.95
C GLY A 140 11.25 11.23 11.91
N GLN A 141 11.31 11.98 10.80
CA GLN A 141 12.27 11.79 9.72
C GLN A 141 12.81 13.12 9.19
N VAL A 142 14.04 13.09 8.68
CA VAL A 142 14.77 14.23 8.10
C VAL A 142 15.39 13.85 6.75
N ASN A 143 15.60 14.82 5.86
CA ASN A 143 16.02 14.63 4.47
C ASN A 143 17.39 15.28 4.17
N THR A 144 17.96 15.08 2.97
CA THR A 144 19.33 15.57 2.68
C THR A 144 19.48 17.09 2.66
N SER A 145 18.38 17.84 2.51
CA SER A 145 18.35 19.30 2.64
C SER A 145 18.16 19.79 4.07
N THR A 146 17.79 18.90 5.01
CA THR A 146 17.60 19.25 6.42
C THR A 146 18.95 19.46 7.09
N GLU A 147 19.13 20.60 7.74
CA GLU A 147 20.29 20.87 8.58
C GLU A 147 20.09 20.24 9.96
N LEU A 148 21.07 19.45 10.42
CA LEU A 148 21.07 18.83 11.75
C LEU A 148 22.04 19.56 12.66
N LYS A 149 21.50 20.21 13.69
CA LYS A 149 22.25 20.72 14.82
C LYS A 149 22.58 19.55 15.76
N VAL A 150 23.78 18.99 15.59
CA VAL A 150 24.32 17.94 16.43
C VAL A 150 24.77 18.54 17.77
N THR A 151 24.41 17.88 18.87
CA THR A 151 24.75 18.29 20.24
C THR A 151 25.49 17.20 21.03
N GLY A 152 25.65 15.99 20.48
CA GLY A 152 26.44 14.94 21.14
C GLY A 152 26.80 13.76 20.24
N LYS A 153 27.83 13.03 20.64
CA LYS A 153 28.29 11.77 20.02
C LYS A 153 28.12 10.62 21.01
N CYS A 154 27.48 9.55 20.58
CA CYS A 154 27.31 8.33 21.36
C CYS A 154 28.41 7.33 21.02
N ASP A 155 28.94 6.61 22.03
CA ASP A 155 30.00 5.60 21.87
C ASP A 155 29.63 4.45 20.89
N ASN A 156 28.33 4.25 20.66
CA ASN A 156 27.77 3.26 19.75
C ASN A 156 27.53 3.77 18.31
N GLY A 157 28.07 4.94 17.93
CA GLY A 157 27.98 5.49 16.57
C GLY A 157 26.67 6.20 16.23
N TRP A 158 25.88 6.55 17.25
CA TRP A 158 24.75 7.47 17.12
C TRP A 158 25.16 8.90 17.46
N TYR A 159 24.33 9.85 17.03
CA TYR A 159 24.53 11.27 17.23
C TYR A 159 23.25 11.85 17.83
N ARG A 160 23.42 12.61 18.91
CA ARG A 160 22.36 13.40 19.53
C ARG A 160 22.19 14.70 18.75
N ILE A 161 20.94 15.05 18.44
CA ILE A 161 20.55 16.25 17.70
C ILE A 161 19.43 16.98 18.43
N GLU A 162 19.30 18.28 18.16
CA GLU A 162 18.08 19.03 18.44
C GLU A 162 17.04 18.76 17.34
N TYR A 163 15.84 18.33 17.71
CA TYR A 163 14.75 18.02 16.77
C TYR A 163 13.41 18.48 17.32
N ASN A 164 12.76 19.44 16.64
CA ASN A 164 11.48 20.03 17.04
C ASN A 164 11.47 20.51 18.51
N GLY A 165 12.53 21.21 18.93
CA GLY A 165 12.71 21.71 20.30
C GLY A 165 12.98 20.65 21.37
N ASN A 166 13.15 19.38 20.98
CA ASN A 166 13.40 18.25 21.86
C ASN A 166 14.71 17.54 21.51
N GLU A 167 15.18 16.67 22.40
CA GLU A 167 16.31 15.77 22.12
C GLU A 167 15.89 14.64 21.17
N GLY A 168 16.71 14.36 20.16
CA GLY A 168 16.54 13.22 19.27
C GLY A 168 17.87 12.60 18.85
N TYR A 169 17.82 11.37 18.34
CA TYR A 169 18.99 10.59 17.96
C TYR A 169 18.92 10.12 16.51
N VAL A 170 20.05 10.25 15.79
CA VAL A 170 20.22 9.76 14.42
C VAL A 170 21.48 8.91 14.31
N SER A 171 21.49 7.94 13.39
CA SER A 171 22.66 7.06 13.20
C SER A 171 23.75 7.78 12.40
N GLY A 172 24.98 7.79 12.93
CA GLY A 172 26.16 8.43 12.32
C GLY A 172 26.47 7.94 10.91
N LYS A 173 26.06 6.72 10.57
CA LYS A 173 26.18 6.12 9.24
C LYS A 173 25.50 6.94 8.12
N TYR A 174 24.50 7.74 8.47
CA TYR A 174 23.63 8.42 7.51
C TYR A 174 23.69 9.95 7.59
N ILE A 175 24.76 10.51 8.16
CA ILE A 175 25.01 11.95 8.24
C ILE A 175 26.42 12.28 7.76
N SER A 176 26.60 13.48 7.21
CA SER A 176 27.89 14.00 6.70
C SER A 176 28.08 15.45 7.15
N ALA A 177 29.33 15.88 7.33
CA ALA A 177 29.66 17.30 7.52
C ALA A 177 29.49 18.12 6.22
N GLN A 178 29.43 17.45 5.07
CA GLN A 178 29.18 18.08 3.77
C GLN A 178 27.70 17.97 3.40
N LYS A 179 27.08 19.12 3.09
CA LYS A 179 25.75 19.17 2.46
C LYS A 179 25.85 18.58 1.06
N ALA A 180 24.88 17.76 0.66
CA ALA A 180 24.78 17.33 -0.72
C ALA A 180 24.44 18.55 -1.59
N SER A 181 25.42 19.02 -2.38
CA SER A 181 25.25 20.20 -3.24
C SER A 181 24.72 19.78 -4.60
N GLU A 182 23.69 20.50 -5.06
CA GLU A 182 23.43 20.64 -6.50
C GLU A 182 24.59 21.42 -7.16
N THR A 183 24.78 21.21 -8.47
CA THR A 183 25.64 21.95 -9.44
C THR A 183 26.90 21.26 -9.97
N ALA A 184 26.84 20.95 -11.29
CA ALA A 184 27.90 20.80 -12.30
C ALA A 184 28.98 19.68 -12.21
N ALA A 185 29.28 19.13 -13.40
CA ALA A 185 30.02 17.88 -13.62
C ALA A 185 31.57 18.03 -13.71
N PRO A 186 32.29 16.90 -13.75
CA PRO A 186 32.93 16.55 -15.02
C PRO A 186 32.39 15.26 -15.65
N GLN A 187 32.41 15.22 -16.99
CA GLN A 187 31.94 14.12 -17.81
C GLN A 187 32.77 12.84 -17.57
N ASN A 188 32.13 11.76 -17.13
CA ASN A 188 32.63 10.41 -17.29
C ASN A 188 31.47 9.43 -17.46
N ASN A 189 31.64 8.49 -18.39
CA ASN A 189 30.56 7.67 -18.96
C ASN A 189 30.13 6.52 -18.02
N ILE A 190 29.54 6.87 -16.88
CA ILE A 190 28.88 5.91 -16.00
C ILE A 190 27.52 5.56 -16.61
N LYS A 191 27.35 4.31 -17.03
CA LYS A 191 26.01 3.74 -17.31
C LYS A 191 25.14 3.96 -16.07
N SER A 192 24.19 4.90 -16.15
CA SER A 192 23.37 5.31 -15.01
C SER A 192 22.66 4.09 -14.43
N SER A 193 22.98 3.73 -13.18
CA SER A 193 22.39 2.58 -12.49
C SER A 193 20.88 2.72 -12.27
N ALA A 194 20.35 3.93 -12.44
CA ALA A 194 18.95 4.24 -12.67
C ALA A 194 18.86 5.13 -13.93
N PRO A 195 18.42 4.62 -15.09
CA PRO A 195 18.18 5.44 -16.29
C PRO A 195 16.83 6.18 -16.24
N TYR A 196 15.91 5.75 -15.36
CA TYR A 196 14.55 6.28 -15.24
C TYR A 196 14.17 6.64 -13.80
N TYR A 197 13.24 7.60 -13.70
CA TYR A 197 12.50 8.00 -12.51
C TYR A 197 11.00 7.77 -12.75
N ILE A 198 10.29 7.23 -11.76
CA ILE A 198 8.86 6.92 -11.86
C ILE A 198 8.06 7.85 -10.94
N LYS A 199 7.04 8.52 -11.50
CA LYS A 199 6.04 9.31 -10.77
C LYS A 199 4.69 8.61 -10.81
N VAL A 200 4.05 8.41 -9.66
CA VAL A 200 2.72 7.80 -9.53
C VAL A 200 1.75 8.81 -8.94
N ASN A 201 0.84 9.32 -9.78
CA ASN A 201 -0.25 10.18 -9.36
C ASN A 201 -1.45 9.31 -8.96
N ARG A 202 -1.78 9.26 -7.67
CA ARG A 202 -2.89 8.45 -7.15
C ARG A 202 -4.26 9.02 -7.52
N THR A 203 -4.40 10.34 -7.46
CA THR A 203 -5.62 11.07 -7.84
C THR A 203 -6.05 10.73 -9.27
N GLN A 204 -5.09 10.75 -10.20
CA GLN A 204 -5.34 10.50 -11.62
C GLN A 204 -5.23 9.03 -12.02
N ASN A 205 -4.75 8.13 -11.13
CA ASN A 205 -4.47 6.73 -11.46
C ASN A 205 -3.58 6.61 -12.70
N LEU A 206 -2.42 7.27 -12.62
CA LEU A 206 -1.49 7.49 -13.72
C LEU A 206 -0.05 7.31 -13.23
N VAL A 207 0.76 6.59 -14.00
CA VAL A 207 2.21 6.50 -13.84
C VAL A 207 2.89 7.22 -14.98
N ILE A 208 3.75 8.20 -14.69
CA ILE A 208 4.64 8.84 -15.66
C ILE A 208 6.07 8.37 -15.39
N VAL A 209 6.78 7.98 -16.44
CA VAL A 209 8.22 7.67 -16.37
C VAL A 209 9.01 8.77 -17.06
N TYR A 210 10.06 9.23 -16.40
CA TYR A 210 11.00 10.24 -16.89
C TYR A 210 12.35 9.60 -17.15
N SER A 211 12.98 9.98 -18.26
CA SER A 211 14.41 9.77 -18.48
C SER A 211 15.20 11.02 -18.09
N LYS A 212 16.52 10.88 -18.02
CA LYS A 212 17.41 12.03 -17.89
C LYS A 212 17.44 12.87 -19.16
N ASP A 213 17.63 14.18 -19.01
CA ASP A 213 18.03 15.10 -20.07
C ASP A 213 19.56 15.16 -20.25
N GLU A 214 20.03 16.10 -21.09
CA GLU A 214 21.46 16.32 -21.33
C GLU A 214 22.22 16.89 -20.12
N SER A 215 21.52 17.51 -19.16
CA SER A 215 22.11 17.96 -17.89
C SER A 215 22.21 16.83 -16.85
N GLY A 216 21.50 15.72 -17.09
CA GLY A 216 21.45 14.55 -16.21
C GLY A 216 20.21 14.50 -15.31
N GLU A 217 19.30 15.48 -15.43
CA GLU A 217 18.11 15.63 -14.60
C GLU A 217 16.88 14.93 -15.19
N TYR A 218 15.99 14.41 -14.34
CA TYR A 218 14.82 13.63 -14.77
C TYR A 218 13.65 14.49 -15.27
N THR A 219 13.91 15.34 -16.27
CA THR A 219 12.95 16.32 -16.80
C THR A 219 12.19 15.84 -18.03
N LYS A 220 12.72 14.85 -18.78
CA LYS A 220 12.13 14.36 -20.05
C LYS A 220 11.12 13.23 -19.78
N PRO A 221 9.79 13.47 -19.85
CA PRO A 221 8.81 12.40 -19.69
C PRO A 221 8.81 11.52 -20.96
N VAL A 222 8.97 10.21 -20.79
CA VAL A 222 9.11 9.24 -21.89
C VAL A 222 7.97 8.25 -21.99
N ARG A 223 7.15 8.12 -20.94
CA ARG A 223 6.02 7.19 -20.94
C ARG A 223 4.93 7.60 -19.95
N ALA A 224 3.68 7.44 -20.38
CA ALA A 224 2.51 7.42 -19.52
C ALA A 224 1.92 6.00 -19.49
N MET A 225 1.47 5.54 -18.32
CA MET A 225 0.81 4.26 -18.13
C MET A 225 -0.42 4.46 -17.25
N VAL A 226 -1.56 3.92 -17.66
CA VAL A 226 -2.75 3.91 -16.81
C VAL A 226 -2.63 2.81 -15.75
N CYS A 227 -2.96 3.13 -14.50
CA CYS A 227 -2.82 2.18 -13.38
C CYS A 227 -4.09 2.09 -12.55
N SER A 228 -4.08 1.22 -11.54
CA SER A 228 -5.03 1.22 -10.43
C SER A 228 -4.26 1.17 -9.12
N VAL A 229 -4.37 2.25 -8.33
CA VAL A 229 -3.75 2.35 -7.00
C VAL A 229 -4.62 1.71 -5.92
N GLY A 230 -4.14 1.73 -4.68
CA GLY A 230 -4.84 1.26 -3.50
C GLY A 230 -6.00 2.15 -3.11
N LEU A 231 -7.14 1.53 -2.78
CA LEU A 231 -8.31 2.21 -2.22
C LEU A 231 -7.95 2.97 -0.94
N ASN A 232 -8.64 4.08 -0.69
CA ASN A 232 -8.57 4.85 0.57
C ASN A 232 -7.13 5.20 1.00
N GLY A 233 -6.29 5.60 0.04
CA GLY A 233 -4.91 6.01 0.29
C GLY A 233 -3.92 4.87 0.60
N LYS A 234 -4.31 3.60 0.47
CA LYS A 234 -3.46 2.43 0.80
C LYS A 234 -2.18 2.28 -0.04
N THR A 235 -2.04 2.99 -1.17
CA THR A 235 -0.74 3.20 -1.80
C THR A 235 -0.10 4.42 -1.16
N GLU A 236 0.81 4.22 -0.21
CA GLU A 236 1.47 5.32 0.54
C GLU A 236 2.12 6.36 -0.39
N THR A 237 1.96 7.65 -0.06
CA THR A 237 2.71 8.75 -0.69
C THR A 237 4.12 8.83 -0.15
N GLY A 238 5.02 9.45 -0.91
CA GLY A 238 6.41 9.68 -0.51
C GLY A 238 7.41 9.40 -1.62
N ASN A 239 8.69 9.44 -1.24
CA ASN A 239 9.83 9.21 -2.12
C ASN A 239 10.47 7.86 -1.77
N PHE A 240 10.52 6.97 -2.75
CA PHE A 240 10.93 5.58 -2.64
C PHE A 240 11.97 5.22 -3.70
N LYS A 241 12.46 3.98 -3.69
CA LYS A 241 13.33 3.43 -4.73
C LYS A 241 12.98 1.98 -4.99
N ILE A 242 13.06 1.53 -6.25
CA ILE A 242 12.97 0.11 -6.57
C ILE A 242 14.08 -0.64 -5.82
N GLY A 243 13.76 -1.74 -5.15
CA GLY A 243 14.77 -2.48 -4.41
C GLY A 243 14.31 -3.63 -3.54
N ALA A 244 15.30 -4.30 -2.96
CA ALA A 244 15.13 -5.44 -2.08
C ALA A 244 14.43 -5.05 -0.77
N SER A 245 13.76 -6.02 -0.16
CA SER A 245 13.00 -5.89 1.07
C SER A 245 13.68 -6.60 2.23
N GLN A 246 13.41 -6.10 3.44
CA GLN A 246 13.84 -6.75 4.68
C GLN A 246 13.17 -8.12 4.92
N ASP A 247 12.11 -8.45 4.17
CA ASP A 247 11.45 -9.77 4.19
C ASP A 247 12.18 -10.87 3.38
N GLY A 248 13.35 -10.57 2.80
CA GLY A 248 14.19 -11.51 2.04
C GLY A 248 13.63 -11.99 0.70
N LYS A 249 12.40 -11.59 0.33
CA LYS A 249 11.82 -11.94 -0.98
C LYS A 249 12.42 -11.05 -2.07
N PRO A 250 12.53 -11.53 -3.32
CA PRO A 250 13.15 -10.76 -4.40
C PRO A 250 12.43 -9.43 -4.65
N GLU A 251 13.18 -8.44 -5.14
CA GLU A 251 12.63 -7.17 -5.63
C GLU A 251 11.79 -7.35 -6.90
N LYS A 252 12.24 -8.23 -7.80
CA LYS A 252 11.67 -8.48 -9.12
C LYS A 252 11.36 -9.97 -9.30
N SER A 253 10.21 -10.29 -9.88
CA SER A 253 9.85 -11.67 -10.25
C SER A 253 8.79 -11.70 -11.34
N ARG A 254 8.92 -12.54 -12.38
CA ARG A 254 7.89 -12.68 -13.44
C ARG A 254 6.52 -13.02 -12.85
N TRP A 255 6.46 -13.88 -11.83
CA TRP A 255 5.22 -14.22 -11.12
C TRP A 255 5.43 -14.13 -9.61
N ARG A 256 4.38 -13.75 -8.87
CA ARG A 256 4.34 -13.82 -7.40
C ARG A 256 2.91 -13.96 -6.91
N GLN A 257 2.72 -14.75 -5.86
CA GLN A 257 1.47 -14.79 -5.11
C GLN A 257 1.29 -13.49 -4.30
N LEU A 258 0.12 -12.88 -4.42
CA LEU A 258 -0.27 -11.64 -3.77
C LEU A 258 -1.23 -11.92 -2.60
N SER A 259 -1.59 -10.86 -1.87
CA SER A 259 -2.69 -10.94 -0.89
C SER A 259 -3.99 -11.35 -1.59
N GLY A 260 -4.82 -12.17 -0.93
CA GLY A 260 -6.02 -12.77 -1.51
C GLY A 260 -5.79 -14.09 -2.25
N GLY A 261 -4.54 -14.58 -2.36
CA GLY A 261 -4.24 -15.89 -2.96
C GLY A 261 -4.08 -15.88 -4.50
N VAL A 262 -4.29 -14.72 -5.12
CA VAL A 262 -4.10 -14.44 -6.55
C VAL A 262 -2.62 -14.21 -6.90
N TYR A 263 -2.30 -14.04 -8.18
CA TYR A 263 -0.94 -13.85 -8.69
C TYR A 263 -0.81 -12.58 -9.52
N GLY A 264 0.35 -11.92 -9.47
CA GLY A 264 0.70 -10.82 -10.38
C GLY A 264 1.82 -11.21 -11.32
N GLN A 265 1.75 -10.76 -12.58
CA GLN A 265 2.87 -10.79 -13.52
C GLN A 265 3.78 -9.57 -13.32
N TYR A 266 5.06 -9.74 -13.66
CA TYR A 266 6.10 -8.70 -13.76
C TYR A 266 6.22 -7.80 -12.52
N ILE A 267 6.36 -8.43 -11.36
CA ILE A 267 6.49 -7.72 -10.08
C ILE A 267 7.76 -6.88 -10.06
N THR A 268 7.64 -5.62 -9.64
CA THR A 268 8.75 -4.76 -9.24
C THR A 268 8.42 -4.06 -7.92
N ARG A 269 9.16 -4.37 -6.85
CA ARG A 269 8.98 -3.78 -5.50
C ARG A 269 9.63 -2.40 -5.42
N PHE A 270 8.94 -1.45 -4.76
CA PHE A 270 9.50 -0.11 -4.49
C PHE A 270 9.26 0.43 -3.07
N ASN A 271 8.21 -0.02 -2.35
CA ASN A 271 8.01 0.36 -0.95
C ASN A 271 7.47 -0.84 -0.16
N GLY A 272 8.28 -1.48 0.69
CA GLY A 272 7.78 -2.50 1.63
C GLY A 272 6.94 -3.58 0.95
N SER A 273 5.65 -3.66 1.27
CA SER A 273 4.66 -4.57 0.67
C SER A 273 3.98 -4.05 -0.61
N ILE A 274 4.21 -2.79 -0.99
CA ILE A 274 3.67 -2.13 -2.18
C ILE A 274 4.58 -2.42 -3.39
N LEU A 275 3.94 -2.88 -4.46
CA LEU A 275 4.55 -3.40 -5.68
C LEU A 275 3.95 -2.69 -6.90
N PHE A 276 4.74 -2.50 -7.95
CA PHE A 276 4.22 -2.48 -9.32
C PHE A 276 4.01 -3.92 -9.78
N HIS A 277 2.86 -4.22 -10.38
CA HIS A 277 2.60 -5.51 -11.02
C HIS A 277 1.44 -5.42 -12.02
N SER A 278 1.23 -6.46 -12.82
CA SER A 278 0.03 -6.56 -13.67
C SER A 278 -1.26 -6.56 -12.84
N VAL A 279 -2.41 -6.36 -13.46
CA VAL A 279 -3.70 -6.81 -12.89
C VAL A 279 -3.60 -8.29 -12.45
N PRO A 280 -4.29 -8.73 -11.36
CA PRO A 280 -4.10 -10.08 -10.84
C PRO A 280 -4.68 -11.18 -11.73
N TYR A 281 -4.23 -12.41 -11.46
CA TYR A 281 -4.62 -13.66 -12.11
C TYR A 281 -4.99 -14.69 -11.03
N TYR A 282 -5.93 -15.59 -11.31
CA TYR A 282 -6.30 -16.65 -10.35
C TYR A 282 -5.18 -17.70 -10.19
N THR A 283 -4.42 -17.96 -11.25
CA THR A 283 -3.24 -18.85 -11.24
C THR A 283 -2.04 -18.22 -11.98
N GLN A 284 -0.90 -18.91 -12.01
CA GLN A 284 0.30 -18.48 -12.74
C GLN A 284 0.20 -18.78 -14.27
N ASN A 285 -0.97 -18.54 -14.85
CA ASN A 285 -1.29 -18.80 -16.25
C ASN A 285 -1.70 -17.48 -16.93
N PRO A 286 -1.05 -17.04 -18.02
CA PRO A 286 -1.42 -15.83 -18.76
C PRO A 286 -2.87 -15.80 -19.30
N GLY A 287 -3.55 -16.95 -19.38
CA GLY A 287 -4.96 -17.07 -19.76
C GLY A 287 -5.96 -17.11 -18.60
N ASP A 288 -5.57 -16.69 -17.39
CA ASP A 288 -6.38 -16.79 -16.16
C ASP A 288 -6.48 -15.45 -15.38
N LEU A 289 -6.59 -14.34 -16.12
CA LEU A 289 -6.71 -12.95 -15.65
C LEU A 289 -8.02 -12.71 -14.88
N GLU A 290 -7.94 -11.95 -13.79
CA GLU A 290 -9.11 -11.34 -13.14
C GLU A 290 -9.63 -10.16 -14.01
N TYR A 291 -10.31 -10.45 -15.12
CA TYR A 291 -10.76 -9.44 -16.10
C TYR A 291 -11.69 -8.37 -15.50
N ASN A 292 -12.42 -8.70 -14.43
CA ASN A 292 -13.22 -7.74 -13.66
C ASN A 292 -12.33 -6.71 -12.92
N GLU A 293 -11.13 -7.11 -12.47
CA GLU A 293 -10.14 -6.18 -11.93
C GLU A 293 -9.40 -5.44 -13.05
N TYR A 294 -9.24 -6.05 -14.23
CA TYR A 294 -8.64 -5.39 -15.40
C TYR A 294 -9.49 -4.21 -15.88
N ASN A 295 -10.81 -4.40 -15.93
CA ASN A 295 -11.76 -3.34 -16.30
C ASN A 295 -11.84 -2.19 -15.28
N LYS A 296 -11.16 -2.28 -14.13
CA LYS A 296 -10.98 -1.19 -13.16
C LYS A 296 -9.74 -0.32 -13.42
N LEU A 297 -8.87 -0.68 -14.38
CA LEU A 297 -7.70 0.13 -14.74
C LEU A 297 -8.12 1.59 -15.02
N GLY A 298 -7.39 2.51 -14.40
CA GLY A 298 -7.69 3.94 -14.38
C GLY A 298 -8.50 4.41 -13.17
N GLN A 299 -8.88 3.51 -12.27
CA GLN A 299 -9.58 3.78 -11.00
C GLN A 299 -8.80 3.16 -9.81
N ALA A 300 -8.95 3.71 -8.60
CA ALA A 300 -8.41 3.07 -7.40
C ALA A 300 -9.19 1.77 -7.14
N ALA A 301 -8.47 0.64 -6.96
CA ALA A 301 -9.08 -0.68 -6.88
C ALA A 301 -8.28 -1.72 -6.08
N SER A 302 -7.02 -1.44 -5.73
CA SER A 302 -6.14 -2.42 -5.10
C SER A 302 -6.16 -2.34 -3.56
N LEU A 303 -5.48 -3.29 -2.91
CA LEU A 303 -5.23 -3.27 -1.47
C LEU A 303 -3.99 -2.44 -1.07
N GLY A 304 -3.30 -1.80 -2.02
CA GLY A 304 -2.14 -0.93 -1.79
C GLY A 304 -1.12 -0.92 -2.93
N CYS A 305 -1.03 -1.98 -3.73
CA CYS A 305 -0.13 -2.06 -4.88
C CYS A 305 -0.58 -1.19 -6.07
N VAL A 306 0.34 -0.89 -6.98
CA VAL A 306 0.05 -0.21 -8.25
C VAL A 306 -0.13 -1.26 -9.34
N ARG A 307 -1.39 -1.54 -9.70
CA ARG A 307 -1.74 -2.48 -10.77
C ARG A 307 -1.65 -1.80 -12.13
N LEU A 308 -1.16 -2.51 -13.14
CA LEU A 308 -0.94 -2.04 -14.51
C LEU A 308 -1.43 -3.09 -15.52
N ALA A 309 -1.62 -2.72 -16.78
CA ALA A 309 -1.70 -3.72 -17.85
C ALA A 309 -0.34 -4.44 -18.00
N VAL A 310 -0.32 -5.69 -18.47
CA VAL A 310 0.91 -6.50 -18.54
C VAL A 310 2.03 -5.82 -19.33
N LYS A 311 1.72 -5.18 -20.46
CA LYS A 311 2.71 -4.42 -21.26
C LYS A 311 3.46 -3.37 -20.44
N ASP A 312 2.76 -2.69 -19.53
CA ASP A 312 3.31 -1.61 -18.71
C ASP A 312 4.02 -2.15 -17.46
N ALA A 313 3.46 -3.17 -16.81
CA ALA A 313 4.13 -3.89 -15.72
C ALA A 313 5.46 -4.50 -16.20
N LYS A 314 5.46 -5.14 -17.37
CA LYS A 314 6.68 -5.68 -17.99
C LYS A 314 7.67 -4.59 -18.35
N TRP A 315 7.21 -3.44 -18.86
CA TRP A 315 8.11 -2.34 -19.19
C TRP A 315 8.87 -1.84 -17.95
N ILE A 316 8.20 -1.64 -16.81
CA ILE A 316 8.86 -1.29 -15.54
C ILE A 316 9.80 -2.42 -15.08
N TYR A 317 9.38 -3.67 -15.22
CA TYR A 317 10.18 -4.84 -14.85
C TYR A 317 11.49 -4.91 -15.62
N ASP A 318 11.46 -4.73 -16.94
CA ASP A 318 12.63 -4.81 -17.82
C ASP A 318 13.55 -3.58 -17.70
N ASN A 319 12.97 -2.37 -17.62
CA ASN A 319 13.71 -1.12 -17.86
C ASN A 319 14.10 -0.35 -16.58
N CYS A 320 13.44 -0.60 -15.44
CA CYS A 320 13.66 0.14 -14.20
C CYS A 320 14.42 -0.72 -13.17
N PRO A 321 15.77 -0.67 -13.11
CA PRO A 321 16.60 -1.47 -12.21
C PRO A 321 16.47 -1.07 -10.72
N THR A 322 17.11 -1.85 -9.86
CA THR A 322 17.36 -1.51 -8.45
C THR A 322 17.91 -0.09 -8.32
N GLY A 323 17.35 0.70 -7.40
CA GLY A 323 17.74 2.08 -7.15
C GLY A 323 16.99 3.12 -7.99
N THR A 324 16.21 2.74 -9.02
CA THR A 324 15.34 3.70 -9.73
C THR A 324 14.42 4.40 -8.73
N PRO A 325 14.44 5.75 -8.67
CA PRO A 325 13.57 6.49 -7.78
C PRO A 325 12.10 6.37 -8.19
N VAL A 326 11.22 6.37 -7.19
CA VAL A 326 9.77 6.28 -7.36
C VAL A 326 9.11 7.28 -6.41
N THR A 327 8.34 8.23 -6.92
CA THR A 327 7.60 9.18 -6.08
C THR A 327 6.10 8.99 -6.27
N VAL A 328 5.39 8.86 -5.15
CA VAL A 328 3.93 8.69 -5.11
C VAL A 328 3.31 9.93 -4.47
N TYR A 329 2.33 10.53 -5.14
CA TYR A 329 1.72 11.80 -4.73
C TYR A 329 0.26 11.90 -5.20
N ASP A 330 -0.43 12.92 -4.71
CA ASP A 330 -1.78 13.32 -5.12
C ASP A 330 -1.69 14.65 -5.87
N SER A 331 -2.36 14.77 -7.02
CA SER A 331 -2.53 16.04 -7.72
C SER A 331 -3.64 15.94 -8.78
N SER A 332 -4.51 16.94 -8.83
CA SER A 332 -5.46 17.15 -9.93
C SER A 332 -4.87 17.96 -11.09
N ALA A 333 -3.67 18.55 -10.93
CA ALA A 333 -3.03 19.36 -11.96
C ALA A 333 -2.66 18.51 -13.20
N PRO A 334 -2.68 19.07 -14.43
CA PRO A 334 -2.29 18.35 -15.63
C PRO A 334 -0.88 17.72 -15.53
N GLU A 335 -0.77 16.44 -15.87
CA GLU A 335 0.52 15.76 -16.02
C GLU A 335 1.10 16.02 -17.43
N PRO A 336 2.44 15.97 -17.62
CA PRO A 336 3.07 16.39 -18.88
C PRO A 336 2.88 15.38 -20.04
N LEU A 337 2.28 14.22 -19.78
CA LEU A 337 1.80 13.28 -20.80
C LEU A 337 0.37 12.89 -20.47
N ALA A 338 -0.48 12.84 -21.50
CA ALA A 338 -1.89 12.46 -21.34
C ALA A 338 -2.04 11.04 -20.78
N LYS A 339 -3.03 10.84 -19.90
CA LYS A 339 -3.42 9.52 -19.39
C LYS A 339 -3.87 8.62 -20.55
N PRO A 340 -3.26 7.44 -20.76
CA PRO A 340 -3.75 6.49 -21.77
C PRO A 340 -5.16 6.02 -21.42
N THR A 341 -6.03 5.91 -22.43
CA THR A 341 -7.36 5.30 -22.25
C THR A 341 -7.20 3.81 -21.90
N PRO A 342 -7.73 3.32 -20.77
CA PRO A 342 -7.66 1.91 -20.43
C PRO A 342 -8.50 1.08 -21.39
N ILE A 343 -7.88 0.07 -22.00
CA ILE A 343 -8.59 -0.98 -22.76
C ILE A 343 -9.59 -1.66 -21.83
N ARG A 344 -10.81 -1.92 -22.31
CA ARG A 344 -11.82 -2.70 -21.59
C ARG A 344 -12.06 -4.02 -22.32
N ILE A 345 -12.15 -5.09 -21.54
CA ILE A 345 -12.45 -6.45 -21.98
C ILE A 345 -13.96 -6.63 -21.90
N ASP A 346 -14.59 -7.05 -23.00
CA ASP A 346 -15.96 -7.56 -22.97
C ASP A 346 -16.00 -8.84 -22.13
N THR A 347 -16.85 -8.87 -21.11
CA THR A 347 -17.02 -10.01 -20.21
C THR A 347 -17.65 -11.22 -20.90
N ASN A 348 -18.21 -11.06 -22.11
CA ASN A 348 -18.71 -12.15 -22.93
C ASN A 348 -17.64 -12.75 -23.86
N ASP A 349 -16.56 -12.02 -24.19
CA ASP A 349 -15.50 -12.51 -25.08
C ASP A 349 -14.85 -13.79 -24.52
N SER A 350 -14.56 -14.75 -25.40
CA SER A 350 -13.89 -16.01 -25.03
C SER A 350 -12.45 -15.80 -24.54
N ARG A 351 -11.79 -14.72 -24.99
CA ARG A 351 -10.39 -14.36 -24.71
C ARG A 351 -10.20 -13.61 -23.41
N LYS A 352 -11.28 -13.29 -22.68
CA LYS A 352 -11.25 -12.46 -21.45
C LYS A 352 -10.26 -12.90 -20.36
N GLY A 353 -9.88 -14.18 -20.34
CA GLY A 353 -8.83 -14.68 -19.43
C GLY A 353 -7.43 -14.13 -19.76
N TRP A 354 -7.22 -13.49 -20.90
CA TRP A 354 -5.93 -12.90 -21.29
C TRP A 354 -5.96 -11.37 -21.19
N ASP A 355 -4.84 -10.78 -20.76
CA ASP A 355 -4.59 -9.34 -20.88
C ASP A 355 -4.33 -9.00 -22.37
N PRO A 356 -5.13 -8.12 -23.01
CA PRO A 356 -4.96 -7.77 -24.42
C PRO A 356 -3.59 -7.15 -24.76
N THR A 357 -2.85 -6.70 -23.76
CA THR A 357 -1.52 -6.09 -23.91
C THR A 357 -0.37 -7.07 -23.66
N ASP A 358 -0.61 -8.28 -23.14
CA ASP A 358 0.46 -9.21 -22.78
C ASP A 358 1.32 -9.53 -24.02
N PRO A 359 2.65 -9.28 -24.00
CA PRO A 359 3.54 -9.52 -25.13
C PRO A 359 3.72 -11.01 -25.49
N ASP A 360 3.19 -11.98 -24.74
CA ASP A 360 3.20 -13.41 -25.09
C ASP A 360 2.76 -13.67 -26.55
N PRO A 361 3.51 -14.44 -27.35
CA PRO A 361 3.15 -14.74 -28.74
C PRO A 361 1.89 -15.61 -28.86
N ASN A 362 1.51 -16.34 -27.81
CA ASN A 362 0.31 -17.18 -27.80
C ASN A 362 -0.95 -16.41 -27.38
N ASN A 363 -0.84 -15.10 -27.11
CA ASN A 363 -1.96 -14.27 -26.69
C ASN A 363 -3.05 -14.21 -27.79
N PRO A 364 -4.26 -14.73 -27.55
CA PRO A 364 -5.32 -14.81 -28.56
C PRO A 364 -5.95 -13.46 -28.91
N TRP A 365 -5.56 -12.37 -28.23
CA TRP A 365 -5.91 -11.00 -28.65
C TRP A 365 -5.07 -10.49 -29.84
N LYS A 366 -4.07 -11.25 -30.31
CA LYS A 366 -3.17 -10.89 -31.44
C LYS A 366 -3.28 -11.83 -32.65
N GLN A 367 -4.18 -12.82 -32.60
CA GLN A 367 -4.39 -13.82 -33.63
C GLN A 367 -5.54 -13.42 -34.55
#